data_AF-A0AAU1E1S6-F1
#
_entry.id   AF-A0AAU1E1S6-F1
#
_cell.length_a   1.000
_cell.length_b   1.000
_cell.length_c   1.000
_cell.angle_alpha   90.00
_cell.angle_beta   90.00
_cell.angle_gamma   90.00
#
_symmetry.space_group_name_H-M   'P 1'
#
loop_
_entity.id
_entity.type
_entity.pdbx_description
1 polymer ?
#
loop_
_entity_poly.entity_id
_entity_poly.type
_entity_poly.pdbx_seq_one_letter_code
_entity_poly.pdbx_strand_id
1 'polypeptide(L)'
;MTPAPGGRTAVEADLADQLGAFAREFVAELEAQGRLVEVGGAGVLERLRTQVEAWRNGPEPYRVAVDTIVEDCGYPSEVAMRIATALNRRGLLPGGEEPEPRHDHGPAALPLVPGARGAIVLHLADRGAGRPSAEGEGGREGEHDHEHRHRREYGHESGVAGVPEIGYGGGHRKGREKWIENGTGTGVGQGSPGEDGAEGSAGHEAAHGYAVAAAPEALRGHEIAAGREEAAALETASRADRVHGLAVAPVSEPVPEPVDGQAPRVRPAAARSRTAGWDTASARAVSVAATLQSDHLARLEAMRITADGERVTVAIKATCLADWEYWLDAIGAARNVRTRTAGHAQVAAGTLDGVAVHLTAHGVPELLQEASDAAADPFYLWGRIYDLGVGQTDRSDRVWLSLGRRQDERGMPLLVLRGTAGPPYPLAAIVMAHGPLAPAAPPAAGTDGGDG
;
A
#
# COMPACT_ATOMS: atom_id res chain seq x y z
N MET A 1 -20.72 -29.92 59.73
CA MET A 1 -21.40 -29.51 58.49
C MET A 1 -20.46 -29.82 57.34
N THR A 2 -20.75 -30.89 56.61
CA THR A 2 -19.93 -31.36 55.48
C THR A 2 -20.64 -30.90 54.20
N PRO A 3 -20.01 -30.10 53.32
CA PRO A 3 -20.66 -29.59 52.13
C PRO A 3 -21.00 -30.75 51.18
N ALA A 4 -22.25 -30.80 50.72
CA ALA A 4 -22.76 -31.85 49.86
C ALA A 4 -22.04 -31.82 48.48
N PRO A 5 -21.48 -32.95 48.02
CA PRO A 5 -20.59 -33.01 46.84
C PRO A 5 -21.30 -32.93 45.46
N GLY A 6 -22.53 -32.43 45.38
CA GLY A 6 -23.33 -32.47 44.14
C GLY A 6 -23.40 -31.18 43.31
N GLY A 7 -22.87 -30.05 43.80
CA GLY A 7 -23.07 -28.74 43.14
C GLY A 7 -22.12 -28.44 41.98
N ARG A 8 -20.90 -28.99 41.99
CA ARG A 8 -19.87 -28.66 40.99
C ARG A 8 -20.18 -29.21 39.60
N THR A 9 -20.77 -30.40 39.53
CA THR A 9 -21.08 -31.06 38.24
C THR A 9 -22.22 -30.40 37.50
N ALA A 10 -23.15 -29.74 38.20
CA ALA A 10 -24.25 -29.02 37.56
C ALA A 10 -23.79 -27.72 36.90
N VAL A 11 -22.88 -26.99 37.54
CA VAL A 11 -22.29 -25.76 36.98
C VAL A 11 -21.40 -26.06 35.78
N GLU A 12 -20.62 -27.14 35.84
CA GLU A 12 -19.80 -27.57 34.70
C GLU A 12 -20.65 -27.99 33.49
N ALA A 13 -21.77 -28.68 33.71
CA ALA A 13 -22.70 -29.05 32.65
C ALA A 13 -23.36 -27.82 32.00
N ASP A 14 -23.85 -26.88 32.81
CA ASP A 14 -24.47 -25.63 32.33
C ASP A 14 -23.47 -24.77 31.53
N LEU A 15 -22.22 -24.69 32.00
CA LEU A 15 -21.16 -23.98 31.28
C LEU A 15 -20.82 -24.66 29.94
N ALA A 16 -20.77 -25.99 29.90
CA ALA A 16 -20.52 -26.74 28.68
C ALA A 16 -21.64 -26.52 27.65
N ASP A 17 -22.89 -26.49 28.10
CA ASP A 17 -24.05 -26.23 27.24
C ASP A 17 -24.04 -24.79 26.70
N GLN A 18 -23.72 -23.80 27.54
CA GLN A 18 -23.59 -22.40 27.12
C GLN A 18 -22.46 -22.19 26.10
N LEU A 19 -21.28 -22.79 26.34
CA LEU A 19 -20.17 -22.75 25.38
C LEU A 19 -20.52 -23.45 24.07
N GLY A 20 -21.24 -24.57 24.13
CA GLY A 20 -21.72 -25.28 22.95
C GLY A 20 -22.72 -24.47 22.13
N ALA A 21 -23.61 -23.71 22.78
CA ALA A 21 -24.53 -22.80 22.11
C ALA A 21 -23.79 -21.65 21.43
N PHE A 22 -22.88 -21.00 22.14
CA PHE A 22 -22.07 -19.90 21.61
C PHE A 22 -21.21 -20.33 20.42
N ALA A 23 -20.58 -21.51 20.50
CA ALA A 23 -19.76 -22.03 19.40
C ALA A 23 -20.59 -22.26 18.12
N ARG A 24 -21.83 -22.74 18.24
CA ARG A 24 -22.73 -22.94 17.08
C ARG A 24 -23.14 -21.62 16.44
N GLU A 25 -23.46 -20.61 17.26
CA GLU A 25 -23.83 -19.28 16.77
C GLU A 25 -22.64 -18.60 16.06
N PHE A 26 -21.44 -18.69 16.63
CA PHE A 26 -20.22 -18.17 16.03
C PHE A 26 -19.86 -18.85 14.70
N VAL A 27 -20.01 -20.18 14.60
CA VAL A 27 -19.79 -20.90 13.34
C VAL A 27 -20.81 -20.48 12.28
N ALA A 28 -22.09 -20.35 12.65
CA ALA A 28 -23.12 -19.87 11.73
C ALA A 28 -22.86 -18.44 11.25
N GLU A 29 -22.33 -17.56 12.11
CA GLU A 29 -21.93 -16.20 11.73
C GLU A 29 -20.76 -16.22 10.73
N LEU A 30 -19.74 -17.05 10.96
CA LEU A 30 -18.62 -17.19 10.03
C LEU A 30 -19.04 -17.79 8.67
N GLU A 31 -20.00 -18.71 8.67
CA GLU A 31 -20.63 -19.23 7.45
C GLU A 31 -21.41 -18.13 6.71
N ALA A 32 -22.23 -17.34 7.42
CA ALA A 32 -22.98 -16.23 6.85
C ALA A 32 -22.07 -15.13 6.26
N GLN A 33 -20.88 -14.93 6.84
CA GLN A 33 -19.85 -14.02 6.35
C GLN A 33 -19.02 -14.61 5.18
N GLY A 34 -19.26 -15.85 4.77
CA GLY A 34 -18.47 -16.55 3.75
C GLY A 34 -17.00 -16.76 4.14
N ARG A 35 -16.70 -16.72 5.46
CA ARG A 35 -15.35 -16.88 6.01
C ARG A 35 -15.01 -18.32 6.36
N LEU A 36 -16.03 -19.15 6.58
CA LEU A 36 -15.86 -20.59 6.63
C LEU A 36 -15.84 -21.13 5.20
N VAL A 37 -14.70 -21.70 4.80
CA VAL A 37 -14.64 -22.53 3.59
C VAL A 37 -15.43 -23.81 3.90
N GLU A 38 -16.47 -24.12 3.11
CA GLU A 38 -17.32 -25.31 3.28
C GLU A 38 -16.50 -26.55 3.63
N VAL A 39 -17.08 -27.45 4.43
CA VAL A 39 -16.52 -28.79 4.71
C VAL A 39 -16.57 -29.63 3.43
N GLY A 40 -15.58 -29.36 2.59
CA GLY A 40 -15.42 -29.70 1.17
C GLY A 40 -14.20 -28.95 0.58
N GLY A 41 -13.75 -27.91 1.26
CA GLY A 41 -12.51 -27.17 1.07
C GLY A 41 -11.22 -27.95 1.35
N ALA A 42 -11.28 -29.20 1.83
CA ALA A 42 -10.10 -30.05 1.88
C ALA A 42 -9.46 -30.17 0.48
N GLY A 43 -10.27 -30.33 -0.57
CA GLY A 43 -9.77 -30.34 -1.96
C GLY A 43 -9.28 -28.97 -2.45
N VAL A 44 -9.81 -27.86 -1.93
CA VAL A 44 -9.32 -26.51 -2.24
C VAL A 44 -7.99 -26.25 -1.54
N LEU A 45 -7.87 -26.60 -0.26
CA LEU A 45 -6.64 -26.51 0.51
C LEU A 45 -5.56 -27.48 -0.01
N GLU A 46 -5.94 -28.67 -0.46
CA GLU A 46 -5.03 -29.63 -1.08
C GLU A 46 -4.59 -29.17 -2.46
N ARG A 47 -5.49 -28.57 -3.27
CA ARG A 47 -5.10 -27.88 -4.51
C ARG A 47 -4.16 -26.71 -4.23
N LEU A 48 -4.46 -25.87 -3.24
CA LEU A 48 -3.63 -24.73 -2.87
C LEU A 48 -2.25 -25.20 -2.36
N ARG A 49 -2.21 -26.24 -1.53
CA ARG A 49 -0.98 -26.85 -1.05
C ARG A 49 -0.17 -27.45 -2.19
N THR A 50 -0.80 -28.21 -3.08
CA THR A 50 -0.15 -28.78 -4.28
C THR A 50 0.39 -27.67 -5.17
N GLN A 51 -0.35 -26.57 -5.34
CA GLN A 51 0.05 -25.41 -6.12
C GLN A 51 1.23 -24.66 -5.49
N VAL A 52 1.27 -24.53 -4.16
CA VAL A 52 2.39 -23.94 -3.42
C VAL A 52 3.62 -24.85 -3.46
N GLU A 53 3.45 -26.16 -3.31
CA GLU A 53 4.55 -27.13 -3.41
C GLU A 53 5.12 -27.19 -4.84
N ALA A 54 4.26 -27.17 -5.87
CA ALA A 54 4.67 -27.07 -7.27
C ALA A 54 5.44 -25.77 -7.56
N TRP A 55 5.02 -24.64 -6.98
CA TRP A 55 5.76 -23.38 -7.08
C TRP A 55 7.13 -23.47 -6.40
N ARG A 56 7.18 -24.01 -5.19
CA ARG A 56 8.42 -24.13 -4.40
C ARG A 56 9.45 -25.03 -5.08
N ASN A 57 8.98 -26.01 -5.84
CA ASN A 57 9.80 -26.93 -6.64
C ASN A 57 10.00 -26.45 -8.09
N GLY A 58 9.44 -25.30 -8.48
CA GLY A 58 9.59 -24.74 -9.82
C GLY A 58 11.01 -24.23 -10.10
N PRO A 59 11.38 -24.02 -11.37
CA PRO A 59 12.66 -23.44 -11.74
C PRO A 59 12.89 -22.09 -11.05
N GLU A 60 14.12 -21.82 -10.59
CA GLU A 60 14.47 -20.56 -9.93
C GLU A 60 13.99 -19.29 -10.66
N PRO A 61 14.11 -19.15 -12.01
CA PRO A 61 13.63 -17.95 -12.70
C PRO A 61 12.10 -17.77 -12.61
N TYR A 62 11.35 -18.85 -12.44
CA TYR A 62 9.90 -18.77 -12.20
C TYR A 62 9.59 -18.20 -10.82
N ARG A 63 10.34 -18.61 -9.79
CA ARG A 63 10.15 -18.12 -8.42
C ARG A 63 10.52 -16.64 -8.30
N VAL A 64 11.65 -16.25 -8.87
CA VAL A 64 12.09 -14.85 -8.95
C VAL A 64 11.03 -13.99 -9.64
N ALA A 65 10.46 -14.43 -10.76
CA ALA A 65 9.42 -13.68 -11.45
C ALA A 65 8.16 -13.47 -10.60
N VAL A 66 7.71 -14.50 -9.87
CA VAL A 66 6.55 -14.36 -8.96
C VAL A 66 6.85 -13.35 -7.86
N ASP A 67 8.02 -13.46 -7.21
CA ASP A 67 8.41 -12.56 -6.12
C ASP A 67 8.52 -11.11 -6.62
N THR A 68 9.14 -10.88 -7.79
CA THR A 68 9.18 -9.55 -8.42
C THR A 68 7.77 -9.00 -8.71
N ILE A 69 6.86 -9.81 -9.24
CA ILE A 69 5.49 -9.34 -9.54
C ILE A 69 4.72 -9.01 -8.24
N VAL A 70 4.94 -9.75 -7.16
CA VAL A 70 4.34 -9.46 -5.85
C VAL A 70 4.94 -8.19 -5.25
N GLU A 71 6.27 -8.08 -5.23
CA GLU A 71 6.99 -7.00 -4.54
C GLU A 71 6.89 -5.66 -5.28
N ASP A 72 7.14 -5.67 -6.59
CA ASP A 72 7.25 -4.47 -7.42
C ASP A 72 5.90 -4.04 -8.00
N CYS A 73 5.05 -5.01 -8.39
CA CYS A 73 3.76 -4.70 -9.00
C CYS A 73 2.59 -4.79 -8.01
N GLY A 74 2.79 -5.35 -6.80
CA GLY A 74 1.77 -5.39 -5.75
C GLY A 74 0.59 -6.32 -6.04
N TYR A 75 0.73 -7.26 -6.99
CA TYR A 75 -0.33 -8.23 -7.25
C TYR A 75 -0.40 -9.29 -6.14
N PRO A 76 -1.61 -9.78 -5.80
CA PRO A 76 -1.76 -10.95 -4.94
C PRO A 76 -0.98 -12.15 -5.50
N SER A 77 -0.42 -12.99 -4.63
CA SER A 77 0.44 -14.11 -5.03
C SER A 77 -0.20 -15.04 -6.08
N GLU A 78 -1.51 -15.27 -5.99
CA GLU A 78 -2.23 -16.09 -6.99
C GLU A 78 -2.23 -15.44 -8.38
N VAL A 79 -2.46 -14.13 -8.45
CA VAL A 79 -2.42 -13.36 -9.72
C VAL A 79 -1.00 -13.34 -10.26
N ALA A 80 -0.01 -13.09 -9.41
CA ALA A 80 1.41 -13.12 -9.77
C ALA A 80 1.84 -14.49 -10.33
N MET A 81 1.39 -15.59 -9.74
CA MET A 81 1.61 -16.95 -10.25
C MET A 81 1.00 -17.15 -11.64
N ARG A 82 -0.22 -16.66 -11.89
CA ARG A 82 -0.86 -16.78 -13.21
C ARG A 82 -0.10 -15.97 -14.27
N ILE A 83 0.38 -14.78 -13.92
CA ILE A 83 1.21 -13.95 -14.79
C ILE A 83 2.54 -14.64 -15.08
N ALA A 84 3.26 -15.10 -14.05
CA ALA A 84 4.52 -15.82 -14.21
C ALA A 84 4.36 -17.11 -15.04
N THR A 85 3.26 -17.84 -14.87
CA THR A 85 2.94 -19.02 -15.68
C THR A 85 2.75 -18.65 -17.15
N ALA A 86 2.04 -17.56 -17.44
CA ALA A 86 1.84 -17.07 -18.79
C ALA A 86 3.16 -16.60 -19.43
N LEU A 87 4.02 -15.91 -18.68
CA LEU A 87 5.35 -15.49 -19.12
C LEU A 87 6.25 -16.70 -19.41
N ASN A 88 6.24 -17.71 -18.54
CA ASN A 88 7.01 -18.95 -18.73
C ASN A 88 6.58 -19.69 -19.98
N ARG A 89 5.26 -19.85 -20.20
CA ARG A 89 4.71 -20.48 -21.41
C ARG A 89 5.07 -19.75 -22.70
N ARG A 90 5.33 -18.44 -22.62
CA ARG A 90 5.77 -17.63 -23.76
C ARG A 90 7.29 -17.56 -23.92
N GLY A 91 8.06 -18.24 -23.07
CA GLY A 91 9.52 -18.16 -23.07
C GLY A 91 10.05 -16.77 -22.71
N LEU A 92 9.26 -15.95 -22.01
CA LEU A 92 9.62 -14.59 -21.64
C LEU A 92 10.32 -14.50 -20.28
N LEU A 93 10.45 -15.60 -19.56
CA LEU A 93 11.24 -15.66 -18.33
C LEU A 93 12.71 -15.95 -18.69
N PRO A 94 13.66 -15.14 -18.22
CA PRO A 94 15.08 -15.36 -18.48
C PRO A 94 15.53 -16.64 -17.78
N GLY A 95 16.02 -17.62 -18.55
CA GLY A 95 16.57 -18.87 -18.00
C GLY A 95 15.87 -20.17 -18.43
N GLY A 96 14.95 -20.13 -19.40
CA GLY A 96 14.68 -21.34 -20.18
C GLY A 96 15.94 -21.69 -20.96
N GLU A 97 16.49 -22.89 -20.77
CA GLU A 97 17.54 -23.42 -21.65
C GLU A 97 17.09 -23.18 -23.09
N GLU A 98 17.83 -22.33 -23.80
CA GLU A 98 17.59 -22.05 -25.21
C GLU A 98 17.56 -23.42 -25.90
N PRO A 99 16.44 -23.83 -26.53
CA PRO A 99 16.32 -25.16 -27.07
C PRO A 99 17.47 -25.36 -28.04
N GLU A 100 18.37 -26.29 -27.68
CA GLU A 100 19.59 -26.60 -28.41
C GLU A 100 19.21 -26.70 -29.90
N PRO A 101 19.80 -25.86 -30.78
CA PRO A 101 19.40 -25.84 -32.17
C PRO A 101 19.62 -27.24 -32.72
N ARG A 102 18.53 -27.91 -33.09
CA ARG A 102 18.58 -29.23 -33.72
C ARG A 102 19.38 -29.07 -35.00
N HIS A 103 20.66 -29.46 -34.95
CA HIS A 103 21.48 -29.60 -36.12
C HIS A 103 20.89 -30.75 -36.95
N ASP A 104 20.14 -30.39 -37.98
CA ASP A 104 19.76 -31.30 -39.06
C ASP A 104 21.03 -31.87 -39.69
N HIS A 105 21.40 -33.09 -39.30
CA HIS A 105 22.39 -33.88 -40.00
C HIS A 105 21.72 -34.54 -41.23
N GLY A 106 21.64 -33.80 -42.33
CA GLY A 106 21.37 -34.34 -43.66
C GLY A 106 22.69 -34.67 -44.39
N PRO A 107 22.86 -35.87 -44.97
CA PRO A 107 24.11 -36.28 -45.61
C PRO A 107 24.29 -35.68 -47.02
N ALA A 108 25.56 -35.52 -47.37
CA ALA A 108 26.09 -34.92 -48.59
C ALA A 108 25.67 -35.63 -49.90
N ALA A 109 25.45 -34.83 -50.96
CA ALA A 109 26.08 -34.96 -52.28
C ALA A 109 25.63 -33.83 -53.25
N LEU A 110 26.56 -32.91 -53.53
CA LEU A 110 27.02 -32.29 -54.81
C LEU A 110 26.13 -32.29 -56.09
N PRO A 111 26.53 -31.56 -57.17
CA PRO A 111 26.55 -30.11 -57.37
C PRO A 111 25.86 -29.71 -58.71
N LEU A 112 25.62 -28.42 -58.98
CA LEU A 112 25.72 -27.79 -60.32
C LEU A 112 25.34 -26.30 -60.24
N VAL A 113 26.02 -25.52 -61.08
CA VAL A 113 26.19 -24.06 -61.10
C VAL A 113 25.24 -23.44 -62.19
N PRO A 114 25.34 -22.16 -62.60
CA PRO A 114 24.79 -20.91 -62.06
C PRO A 114 23.74 -20.22 -62.96
N GLY A 115 23.12 -19.13 -62.48
CA GLY A 115 22.51 -18.09 -63.32
C GLY A 115 21.51 -17.24 -62.53
N ALA A 116 21.86 -16.02 -62.11
CA ALA A 116 21.76 -14.76 -62.85
C ALA A 116 20.51 -13.95 -62.50
N ARG A 117 20.76 -12.74 -61.98
CA ARG A 117 20.09 -11.44 -62.20
C ARG A 117 18.55 -11.37 -62.20
N GLY A 118 18.08 -10.34 -61.49
CA GLY A 118 17.02 -9.47 -62.01
C GLY A 118 15.90 -9.19 -61.03
N ALA A 119 15.74 -7.90 -60.71
CA ALA A 119 14.60 -7.33 -60.02
C ALA A 119 13.25 -7.64 -60.70
N ILE A 120 12.13 -7.35 -60.03
CA ILE A 120 11.07 -6.45 -60.53
C ILE A 120 9.98 -6.28 -59.46
N VAL A 121 9.60 -5.01 -59.28
CA VAL A 121 8.40 -4.51 -58.61
C VAL A 121 7.19 -4.68 -59.53
N LEU A 122 6.05 -5.16 -59.03
CA LEU A 122 4.76 -4.95 -59.67
C LEU A 122 3.72 -4.48 -58.67
N HIS A 123 3.20 -3.28 -58.91
CA HIS A 123 1.87 -2.84 -58.49
C HIS A 123 0.80 -3.61 -59.27
N LEU A 124 -0.29 -3.99 -58.63
CA LEU A 124 -1.57 -4.15 -59.31
C LEU A 124 -2.73 -3.69 -58.43
N ALA A 125 -3.66 -3.02 -59.09
CA ALA A 125 -4.76 -2.27 -58.55
C ALA A 125 -6.08 -3.07 -58.61
N ASP A 126 -6.99 -2.72 -57.69
CA ASP A 126 -8.40 -2.37 -57.92
C ASP A 126 -9.44 -3.41 -58.39
N ARG A 127 -10.71 -3.05 -58.12
CA ARG A 127 -12.02 -3.73 -58.25
C ARG A 127 -12.43 -4.64 -57.09
N GLY A 128 -13.63 -4.53 -56.52
CA GLY A 128 -14.77 -3.66 -56.82
C GLY A 128 -16.10 -4.32 -56.42
N ALA A 129 -17.06 -3.45 -56.08
CA ALA A 129 -18.52 -3.61 -56.14
C ALA A 129 -19.28 -4.52 -55.14
N GLY A 130 -20.31 -3.94 -54.50
CA GLY A 130 -21.43 -4.66 -53.87
C GLY A 130 -22.23 -3.88 -52.82
N ARG A 131 -23.11 -2.95 -53.24
CA ARG A 131 -24.29 -2.44 -52.48
C ARG A 131 -25.51 -3.35 -52.78
N PRO A 132 -26.68 -3.34 -52.09
CA PRO A 132 -27.36 -2.13 -51.57
C PRO A 132 -28.27 -2.24 -50.29
N SER A 133 -28.71 -1.05 -49.85
CA SER A 133 -30.02 -0.61 -49.29
C SER A 133 -30.68 -1.22 -48.04
N ALA A 134 -30.95 -0.34 -47.05
CA ALA A 134 -32.28 0.03 -46.52
C ALA A 134 -32.09 1.28 -45.63
N GLU A 135 -32.56 2.46 -46.02
CA GLU A 135 -33.86 3.06 -45.64
C GLU A 135 -34.04 3.24 -44.12
N GLY A 136 -34.19 4.51 -43.70
CA GLY A 136 -34.40 4.92 -42.32
C GLY A 136 -34.28 6.43 -42.18
N GLU A 137 -35.22 7.17 -42.77
CA GLU A 137 -35.48 8.59 -42.51
C GLU A 137 -35.89 8.81 -41.04
N GLY A 138 -35.49 9.93 -40.46
CA GLY A 138 -35.98 10.37 -39.15
C GLY A 138 -35.12 11.47 -38.56
N GLY A 139 -35.37 12.70 -39.01
CA GLY A 139 -34.59 13.88 -38.64
C GLY A 139 -34.68 14.30 -37.17
N ARG A 140 -33.72 15.13 -36.78
CA ARG A 140 -33.97 16.34 -35.98
C ARG A 140 -32.73 17.22 -36.02
N GLU A 141 -32.96 18.42 -36.54
CA GLU A 141 -32.05 19.55 -36.51
C GLU A 141 -31.76 19.92 -35.05
N GLY A 142 -30.47 20.01 -34.74
CA GLY A 142 -29.94 20.41 -33.44
C GLY A 142 -28.69 21.24 -33.70
N GLU A 143 -28.96 22.48 -34.08
CA GLU A 143 -28.04 23.60 -34.24
C GLU A 143 -27.26 23.80 -32.93
N HIS A 144 -25.99 23.42 -32.92
CA HIS A 144 -25.08 23.71 -31.82
C HIS A 144 -23.88 24.47 -32.38
N ASP A 145 -23.81 25.74 -31.98
CA ASP A 145 -22.72 26.66 -32.20
C ASP A 145 -21.37 26.02 -31.85
N HIS A 146 -20.50 25.94 -32.85
CA HIS A 146 -19.09 25.64 -32.67
C HIS A 146 -18.35 26.91 -32.25
N GLU A 147 -18.08 27.00 -30.96
CA GLU A 147 -17.18 28.01 -30.40
C GLU A 147 -15.74 27.78 -30.90
N HIS A 148 -15.24 28.77 -31.64
CA HIS A 148 -13.91 28.83 -32.22
C HIS A 148 -12.83 28.85 -31.12
N ARG A 149 -12.18 27.69 -30.90
CA ARG A 149 -10.97 27.60 -30.07
C ARG A 149 -9.74 28.04 -30.87
N HIS A 150 -9.27 29.26 -30.62
CA HIS A 150 -7.98 29.74 -31.10
C HIS A 150 -6.83 28.87 -30.56
N ARG A 151 -6.28 28.06 -31.45
CA ARG A 151 -5.04 27.30 -31.29
C ARG A 151 -3.86 28.25 -31.48
N ARG A 152 -3.17 28.63 -30.40
CA ARG A 152 -1.86 29.28 -30.49
C ARG A 152 -0.78 28.21 -30.61
N GLU A 153 0.04 28.41 -31.63
CA GLU A 153 1.16 27.58 -32.05
C GLU A 153 2.29 27.62 -31.01
N TYR A 154 2.83 26.44 -30.68
CA TYR A 154 4.11 26.31 -30.00
C TYR A 154 5.22 26.35 -31.06
N GLY A 155 6.07 27.37 -30.98
CA GLY A 155 7.36 27.41 -31.66
C GLY A 155 8.35 26.50 -30.94
N HIS A 156 8.72 25.41 -31.60
CA HIS A 156 9.91 24.61 -31.30
C HIS A 156 11.12 25.30 -31.90
N GLU A 157 12.10 25.70 -31.09
CA GLU A 157 13.48 25.83 -31.56
C GLU A 157 14.47 25.17 -30.61
N SER A 158 15.27 24.33 -31.26
CA SER A 158 16.31 23.44 -30.80
C SER A 158 17.52 24.18 -30.23
N GLY A 159 18.20 23.56 -29.28
CA GLY A 159 19.51 24.02 -28.81
C GLY A 159 20.30 22.90 -28.14
N VAL A 160 20.93 22.06 -28.95
CA VAL A 160 21.86 20.99 -28.56
C VAL A 160 23.24 21.58 -28.25
N ALA A 161 23.75 21.31 -27.05
CA ALA A 161 25.18 21.23 -26.71
C ALA A 161 25.23 20.51 -25.36
N GLY A 162 25.97 19.43 -25.12
CA GLY A 162 27.36 19.16 -25.49
C GLY A 162 28.03 18.71 -24.19
N VAL A 163 28.34 17.42 -24.10
CA VAL A 163 29.00 16.69 -23.00
C VAL A 163 30.37 17.33 -22.69
N PRO A 164 30.91 17.22 -21.45
CA PRO A 164 31.90 16.16 -21.25
C PRO A 164 31.75 15.38 -19.94
N GLU A 165 31.99 14.08 -20.06
CA GLU A 165 32.34 13.15 -18.99
C GLU A 165 33.54 13.66 -18.19
N ILE A 166 33.45 13.57 -16.86
CA ILE A 166 34.63 13.57 -15.99
C ILE A 166 34.51 12.37 -15.06
N GLY A 167 35.34 11.37 -15.32
CA GLY A 167 35.58 10.26 -14.39
C GLY A 167 36.61 10.64 -13.33
N TYR A 168 36.32 10.31 -12.07
CA TYR A 168 37.27 10.06 -10.99
C TYR A 168 36.56 9.05 -10.07
N GLY A 169 37.09 7.88 -9.73
CA GLY A 169 38.45 7.61 -9.27
C GLY A 169 38.38 7.34 -7.77
N GLY A 170 38.32 6.05 -7.39
CA GLY A 170 38.22 5.62 -6.01
C GLY A 170 39.45 5.96 -5.16
N GLY A 171 39.26 6.07 -3.84
CA GLY A 171 40.33 6.28 -2.88
C GLY A 171 39.88 6.18 -1.43
N HIS A 172 40.13 5.00 -0.84
CA HIS A 172 40.20 4.81 0.61
C HIS A 172 41.18 5.79 1.27
N ARG A 173 40.82 6.38 2.43
CA ARG A 173 41.78 6.66 3.51
C ARG A 173 41.10 6.76 4.88
N LYS A 174 41.67 6.00 5.83
CA LYS A 174 41.50 6.10 7.30
C LYS A 174 42.34 7.27 7.84
N GLY A 175 41.96 7.77 9.03
CA GLY A 175 42.76 8.65 9.91
C GLY A 175 41.94 9.85 10.37
N ARG A 176 41.28 9.86 11.53
CA ARG A 176 41.78 9.98 12.93
C ARG A 176 42.46 11.34 13.22
N GLU A 177 41.86 12.05 14.19
CA GLU A 177 42.40 13.09 15.09
C GLU A 177 42.95 14.40 14.48
N LYS A 178 42.31 15.54 14.81
CA LYS A 178 42.77 16.40 15.92
C LYS A 178 41.86 17.61 16.12
N TRP A 179 41.60 17.88 17.40
CA TRP A 179 41.10 19.12 17.96
C TRP A 179 42.06 20.28 17.69
N ILE A 180 41.52 21.44 17.28
CA ILE A 180 42.10 22.76 17.55
C ILE A 180 40.94 23.73 17.85
N GLU A 181 40.83 24.11 19.12
CA GLU A 181 40.23 25.36 19.58
C GLU A 181 41.05 26.55 19.06
N ASN A 182 40.37 27.63 18.69
CA ASN A 182 40.66 29.04 19.04
C ASN A 182 40.19 29.97 17.92
N GLY A 183 39.59 31.09 18.32
CA GLY A 183 39.50 32.24 17.42
C GLY A 183 38.29 33.15 17.64
N THR A 184 38.15 33.69 18.83
CA THR A 184 37.43 34.94 19.09
C THR A 184 37.83 36.02 18.09
N GLY A 185 36.86 36.59 17.37
CA GLY A 185 37.03 37.72 16.47
C GLY A 185 35.84 38.66 16.54
N THR A 186 35.89 39.58 17.50
CA THR A 186 35.03 40.76 17.62
C THR A 186 35.19 41.68 16.42
N GLY A 187 34.09 41.99 15.74
CA GLY A 187 34.05 42.94 14.63
C GLY A 187 32.82 43.83 14.73
N VAL A 188 32.97 44.91 15.51
CA VAL A 188 32.03 46.04 15.60
C VAL A 188 32.10 46.83 14.29
N GLY A 189 30.96 47.03 13.64
CA GLY A 189 30.84 47.88 12.46
C GLY A 189 29.49 48.59 12.47
N GLN A 190 29.43 49.70 13.20
CA GLN A 190 28.35 50.70 13.10
C GLN A 190 28.47 51.41 11.75
N GLY A 191 27.34 51.63 11.08
CA GLY A 191 27.27 52.38 9.83
C GLY A 191 25.86 52.50 9.26
N SER A 192 25.04 53.33 9.89
CA SER A 192 23.94 54.07 9.24
C SER A 192 24.34 55.55 9.28
N PRO A 193 24.01 56.39 8.28
CA PRO A 193 22.61 56.82 8.09
C PRO A 193 22.22 57.06 6.62
N GLY A 194 20.92 57.21 6.39
CA GLY A 194 20.36 57.62 5.10
C GLY A 194 18.84 57.63 5.15
N GLU A 195 18.30 58.71 5.72
CA GLU A 195 16.90 59.10 5.69
C GLU A 195 16.42 59.45 4.26
N ASP A 196 15.11 59.65 4.18
CA ASP A 196 14.32 60.36 3.18
C ASP A 196 13.65 59.56 2.06
N GLY A 197 12.32 59.61 2.09
CA GLY A 197 11.55 59.83 0.86
C GLY A 197 10.18 59.18 0.77
N ALA A 198 9.14 59.97 1.09
CA ALA A 198 7.85 60.06 0.40
C ALA A 198 6.91 58.83 0.43
N GLU A 199 5.81 58.89 1.19
CA GLU A 199 4.51 59.48 0.81
C GLU A 199 3.70 58.68 -0.22
N GLY A 200 2.52 58.24 0.24
CA GLY A 200 1.28 58.30 -0.55
C GLY A 200 0.91 57.06 -1.37
N SER A 201 -0.09 56.30 -0.91
CA SER A 201 -1.37 56.24 -1.63
C SER A 201 -2.41 55.41 -0.91
N ALA A 202 -3.63 55.93 -0.99
CA ALA A 202 -4.84 55.51 -0.33
C ALA A 202 -5.48 54.25 -0.96
N GLY A 203 -6.24 53.54 -0.12
CA GLY A 203 -7.58 53.05 -0.42
C GLY A 203 -7.72 51.79 -1.28
N HIS A 204 -8.25 50.73 -0.69
CA HIS A 204 -9.60 50.24 -1.02
C HIS A 204 -10.03 49.19 0.01
N GLU A 205 -11.01 49.57 0.84
CA GLU A 205 -11.84 48.63 1.59
C GLU A 205 -12.63 47.75 0.61
N ALA A 206 -12.51 46.44 0.76
CA ALA A 206 -13.48 45.48 0.23
C ALA A 206 -13.94 44.59 1.37
N ALA A 207 -15.11 44.91 1.91
CA ALA A 207 -15.82 44.13 2.91
C ALA A 207 -16.28 42.81 2.29
N HIS A 208 -15.74 41.69 2.78
CA HIS A 208 -16.33 40.36 2.60
C HIS A 208 -16.87 39.88 3.93
N GLY A 209 -18.20 39.95 4.07
CA GLY A 209 -18.92 39.36 5.19
C GLY A 209 -18.91 37.84 5.10
N TYR A 210 -18.38 37.17 6.12
CA TYR A 210 -18.61 35.75 6.36
C TYR A 210 -19.75 35.60 7.38
N ALA A 211 -20.82 34.94 6.94
CA ALA A 211 -21.91 34.51 7.80
C ALA A 211 -21.45 33.30 8.63
N VAL A 212 -21.43 33.48 9.95
CA VAL A 212 -21.30 32.41 10.93
C VAL A 212 -22.66 31.73 11.08
N ALA A 213 -22.79 30.49 10.61
CA ALA A 213 -23.94 29.65 10.92
C ALA A 213 -23.60 28.72 12.08
N ALA A 214 -24.20 29.01 13.22
CA ALA A 214 -24.14 28.24 14.45
C ALA A 214 -24.79 26.85 14.28
N ALA A 215 -24.16 25.84 14.88
CA ALA A 215 -24.77 24.54 15.13
C ALA A 215 -25.85 24.64 16.23
N PRO A 216 -26.93 23.86 16.16
CA PRO A 216 -27.71 23.55 17.35
C PRO A 216 -27.47 22.11 17.78
N GLU A 217 -26.90 21.97 18.98
CA GLU A 217 -27.11 20.82 19.85
C GLU A 217 -28.63 20.68 20.11
N ALA A 218 -29.18 19.49 19.90
CA ALA A 218 -30.49 19.13 20.41
C ALA A 218 -30.54 17.65 20.82
N LEU A 219 -30.44 17.48 22.14
CA LEU A 219 -31.05 16.41 22.93
C LEU A 219 -32.28 15.76 22.29
N ARG A 220 -32.29 14.42 22.24
CA ARG A 220 -33.49 13.62 22.50
C ARG A 220 -33.13 12.16 22.81
N GLY A 221 -33.37 11.78 24.06
CA GLY A 221 -33.57 10.38 24.43
C GLY A 221 -34.99 9.93 24.07
N HIS A 222 -35.15 8.64 23.85
CA HIS A 222 -36.30 7.80 24.17
C HIS A 222 -35.85 6.35 23.90
N GLU A 223 -35.69 5.52 24.93
CA GLU A 223 -36.74 4.83 25.70
C GLU A 223 -37.10 3.48 25.07
N ILE A 224 -36.91 2.47 25.90
CA ILE A 224 -37.02 1.04 25.66
C ILE A 224 -38.50 0.67 25.62
N ALA A 225 -38.92 -0.09 24.60
CA ALA A 225 -40.19 -0.79 24.62
C ALA A 225 -39.99 -2.24 24.20
N ALA A 226 -40.21 -3.13 25.17
CA ALA A 226 -40.35 -4.56 25.01
C ALA A 226 -41.79 -4.92 24.61
N GLY A 227 -41.92 -5.97 23.80
CA GLY A 227 -43.13 -6.77 23.56
C GLY A 227 -42.70 -7.89 22.62
N ARG A 228 -42.70 -9.19 22.94
CA ARG A 228 -43.66 -10.10 23.61
C ARG A 228 -45.00 -10.18 22.90
N GLU A 229 -45.10 -11.15 21.98
CA GLU A 229 -46.25 -11.99 21.63
C GLU A 229 -45.72 -13.03 20.61
N GLU A 230 -45.52 -14.30 20.95
CA GLU A 230 -46.49 -15.37 21.23
C GLU A 230 -47.21 -15.90 19.98
N ALA A 231 -46.78 -17.10 19.60
CA ALA A 231 -47.51 -18.26 19.06
C ALA A 231 -48.71 -18.06 18.11
N ALA A 232 -48.65 -18.75 16.97
CA ALA A 232 -49.43 -19.98 16.74
C ALA A 232 -49.34 -20.49 15.28
N ALA A 233 -49.33 -21.83 15.16
CA ALA A 233 -49.77 -22.64 14.03
C ALA A 233 -48.86 -22.65 12.77
N LEU A 234 -48.65 -23.74 12.03
CA LEU A 234 -49.49 -24.90 11.79
C LEU A 234 -48.61 -26.12 11.42
N GLU A 235 -49.02 -27.23 12.01
CA GLU A 235 -48.72 -28.60 11.69
C GLU A 235 -49.17 -28.95 10.25
N THR A 236 -48.30 -29.57 9.43
CA THR A 236 -48.72 -30.46 8.31
C THR A 236 -47.70 -31.57 8.03
N ALA A 237 -48.21 -32.81 8.10
CA ALA A 237 -47.88 -34.07 7.42
C ALA A 237 -46.52 -34.22 6.70
N SER A 238 -45.68 -35.22 7.02
CA SER A 238 -45.84 -36.67 6.75
C SER A 238 -45.91 -37.06 5.26
N ARG A 239 -44.84 -37.75 4.80
CA ARG A 239 -44.84 -39.02 4.02
C ARG A 239 -44.17 -38.99 2.62
N ALA A 240 -43.31 -40.02 2.44
CA ALA A 240 -42.63 -40.53 1.23
C ALA A 240 -41.41 -39.70 0.76
N ASP A 241 -40.26 -40.28 0.42
CA ASP A 241 -40.10 -41.48 -0.40
C ASP A 241 -38.75 -42.19 -0.19
N ARG A 242 -38.77 -43.52 -0.34
CA ARG A 242 -37.59 -44.41 -0.39
C ARG A 242 -37.20 -44.56 -1.85
N VAL A 243 -35.94 -44.26 -2.22
CA VAL A 243 -35.33 -44.85 -3.41
C VAL A 243 -33.87 -45.25 -3.13
N HIS A 244 -33.57 -46.45 -3.62
CA HIS A 244 -32.31 -47.20 -3.70
C HIS A 244 -31.04 -46.36 -3.88
N GLY A 245 -29.87 -46.69 -3.32
CA GLY A 245 -29.27 -48.01 -3.18
C GLY A 245 -28.34 -48.30 -4.36
N LEU A 246 -27.11 -47.74 -4.36
CA LEU A 246 -25.98 -48.20 -5.18
C LEU A 246 -24.67 -48.01 -4.41
N ALA A 247 -24.12 -49.14 -3.95
CA ALA A 247 -22.78 -49.23 -3.37
C ALA A 247 -21.75 -49.22 -4.51
N VAL A 248 -20.85 -48.24 -4.48
CA VAL A 248 -19.66 -48.19 -5.35
C VAL A 248 -18.52 -48.89 -4.62
N ALA A 249 -17.99 -49.95 -5.22
CA ALA A 249 -16.81 -50.66 -4.71
C ALA A 249 -15.56 -49.78 -4.83
N PRO A 250 -14.62 -49.84 -3.86
CA PRO A 250 -13.36 -49.10 -3.95
C PRO A 250 -12.48 -49.69 -5.06
N VAL A 251 -12.04 -48.81 -5.97
CA VAL A 251 -11.01 -49.10 -6.98
C VAL A 251 -9.65 -49.09 -6.29
N SER A 252 -8.93 -50.21 -6.34
CA SER A 252 -7.55 -50.31 -5.85
C SER A 252 -6.62 -49.47 -6.73
N GLU A 253 -6.08 -48.38 -6.19
CA GLU A 253 -4.97 -47.65 -6.80
C GLU A 253 -3.68 -48.49 -6.73
N PRO A 254 -2.85 -48.50 -7.80
CA PRO A 254 -1.57 -49.18 -7.80
C PRO A 254 -0.58 -48.46 -6.88
N VAL A 255 -0.07 -49.20 -5.89
CA VAL A 255 1.03 -48.78 -5.02
C VAL A 255 2.29 -48.60 -5.89
N PRO A 256 2.90 -47.41 -5.96
CA PRO A 256 4.17 -47.23 -6.66
C PRO A 256 5.29 -47.93 -5.85
N GLU A 257 6.02 -48.83 -6.51
CA GLU A 257 7.21 -49.45 -5.95
C GLU A 257 8.29 -48.38 -5.66
N PRO A 258 8.89 -48.39 -4.46
CA PRO A 258 9.97 -47.48 -4.12
C PRO A 258 11.23 -47.84 -4.94
N VAL A 259 11.67 -46.89 -5.76
CA VAL A 259 12.96 -46.98 -6.47
C VAL A 259 14.07 -46.72 -5.46
N ASP A 260 14.71 -47.78 -5.00
CA ASP A 260 15.92 -47.69 -4.18
C ASP A 260 17.07 -47.09 -5.01
N GLY A 261 17.60 -45.95 -4.56
CA GLY A 261 18.95 -45.55 -4.96
C GLY A 261 19.19 -44.12 -5.42
N GLN A 262 18.53 -43.09 -4.89
CA GLN A 262 19.15 -41.76 -4.87
C GLN A 262 18.45 -40.80 -3.89
N ALA A 263 18.72 -40.98 -2.59
CA ALA A 263 18.45 -39.93 -1.62
C ALA A 263 19.57 -38.87 -1.73
N PRO A 264 19.29 -37.62 -2.14
CA PRO A 264 20.27 -36.56 -2.05
C PRO A 264 20.69 -36.43 -0.58
N ARG A 265 22.00 -36.57 -0.32
CA ARG A 265 22.58 -36.36 1.02
C ARG A 265 22.43 -34.88 1.40
N VAL A 266 21.27 -34.50 1.89
CA VAL A 266 21.03 -33.20 2.52
C VAL A 266 21.84 -33.18 3.82
N ARG A 267 22.92 -32.40 3.86
CA ARG A 267 23.76 -32.23 5.05
C ARG A 267 22.93 -31.72 6.24
N PRO A 268 22.80 -32.48 7.35
CA PRO A 268 21.94 -32.11 8.48
C PRO A 268 22.34 -30.83 9.24
N ALA A 269 23.58 -30.36 9.10
CA ALA A 269 24.11 -29.24 9.88
C ALA A 269 23.49 -27.87 9.50
N ALA A 270 23.16 -27.67 8.22
CA ALA A 270 22.54 -26.41 7.76
C ALA A 270 21.07 -26.29 8.19
N ALA A 271 20.35 -27.43 8.28
CA ALA A 271 18.97 -27.44 8.75
C ALA A 271 18.85 -27.14 10.25
N ARG A 272 19.75 -27.70 11.08
CA ARG A 272 19.75 -27.47 12.54
C ARG A 272 20.16 -26.05 12.96
N SER A 273 21.01 -25.40 12.17
CA SER A 273 21.43 -24.02 12.44
C SER A 273 20.30 -23.02 12.15
N ARG A 274 19.42 -23.33 11.20
CA ARG A 274 18.25 -22.49 10.87
C ARG A 274 17.14 -22.59 11.93
N THR A 275 16.90 -23.78 12.49
CA THR A 275 15.87 -23.96 13.53
C THR A 275 16.19 -23.18 14.81
N ALA A 276 17.46 -23.20 15.27
CA ALA A 276 17.85 -22.47 16.48
C ALA A 276 17.80 -20.94 16.32
N GLY A 277 18.12 -20.42 15.12
CA GLY A 277 18.03 -18.99 14.83
C GLY A 277 16.57 -18.49 14.78
N TRP A 278 15.68 -19.30 14.21
CA TRP A 278 14.25 -19.00 14.10
C TRP A 278 13.56 -18.92 15.46
N ASP A 279 13.90 -19.81 16.39
CA ASP A 279 13.36 -19.78 17.76
C ASP A 279 13.77 -18.50 18.49
N THR A 280 15.00 -18.03 18.28
CA THR A 280 15.51 -16.80 18.90
C THR A 280 14.83 -15.55 18.30
N ALA A 281 14.65 -15.51 16.98
CA ALA A 281 13.98 -14.40 16.31
C ALA A 281 12.48 -14.33 16.69
N SER A 282 11.81 -15.48 16.75
CA SER A 282 10.42 -15.58 17.17
C SER A 282 10.24 -15.20 18.63
N ALA A 283 11.14 -15.62 19.53
CA ALA A 283 11.13 -15.20 20.92
C ALA A 283 11.28 -13.67 21.07
N ARG A 284 12.17 -13.04 20.27
CA ARG A 284 12.28 -11.57 20.24
C ARG A 284 10.99 -10.91 19.75
N ALA A 285 10.36 -11.42 18.70
CA ALA A 285 9.10 -10.89 18.20
C ALA A 285 7.97 -11.00 19.24
N VAL A 286 7.91 -12.09 20.00
CA VAL A 286 6.98 -12.23 21.14
C VAL A 286 7.26 -11.20 22.23
N SER A 287 8.53 -10.98 22.58
CA SER A 287 8.89 -9.95 23.56
C SER A 287 8.52 -8.54 23.09
N VAL A 288 8.81 -8.17 21.84
CA VAL A 288 8.43 -6.87 21.27
C VAL A 288 6.90 -6.71 21.23
N ALA A 289 6.17 -7.75 20.82
CA ALA A 289 4.71 -7.73 20.83
C ALA A 289 4.15 -7.53 22.24
N ALA A 290 4.73 -8.19 23.26
CA ALA A 290 4.31 -8.03 24.65
C ALA A 290 4.60 -6.62 25.20
N THR A 291 5.74 -6.03 24.85
CA THR A 291 6.04 -4.62 25.19
C THR A 291 5.03 -3.68 24.55
N LEU A 292 4.79 -3.81 23.24
CA LEU A 292 3.80 -3.01 22.54
C LEU A 292 2.38 -3.17 23.13
N GLN A 293 2.00 -4.37 23.54
CA GLN A 293 0.74 -4.62 24.23
C GLN A 293 0.68 -3.90 25.59
N SER A 294 1.73 -4.03 26.40
CA SER A 294 1.81 -3.37 27.70
C SER A 294 1.70 -1.84 27.58
N ASP A 295 2.38 -1.26 26.60
CA ASP A 295 2.53 0.19 26.48
C ASP A 295 1.34 0.85 25.76
N HIS A 296 0.68 0.13 24.83
CA HIS A 296 -0.25 0.75 23.89
C HIS A 296 -1.63 0.08 23.80
N LEU A 297 -1.84 -1.14 24.32
CA LEU A 297 -3.12 -1.83 24.17
C LEU A 297 -4.29 -1.16 24.92
N ALA A 298 -3.98 -0.30 25.90
CA ALA A 298 -4.98 0.49 26.61
C ALA A 298 -5.59 1.62 25.75
N ARG A 299 -5.02 1.90 24.57
CA ARG A 299 -5.51 2.93 23.65
C ARG A 299 -6.71 2.42 22.87
N LEU A 300 -7.72 3.26 22.67
CA LEU A 300 -9.02 2.86 22.13
C LEU A 300 -8.96 2.39 20.67
N GLU A 301 -8.00 2.91 19.91
CA GLU A 301 -7.77 2.57 18.51
C GLU A 301 -7.07 1.21 18.32
N ALA A 302 -6.44 0.65 19.36
CA ALA A 302 -5.70 -0.61 19.28
C ALA A 302 -6.67 -1.78 19.15
N MET A 303 -6.70 -2.43 17.99
CA MET A 303 -7.55 -3.62 17.79
C MET A 303 -6.81 -4.90 18.14
N ARG A 304 -5.54 -5.03 17.69
CA ARG A 304 -4.77 -6.25 17.86
C ARG A 304 -3.27 -5.97 17.73
N ILE A 305 -2.49 -6.57 18.61
CA ILE A 305 -1.02 -6.61 18.53
C ILE A 305 -0.63 -8.07 18.72
N THR A 306 0.01 -8.69 17.74
CA THR A 306 0.40 -10.10 17.82
C THR A 306 1.73 -10.36 17.14
N ALA A 307 2.55 -11.25 17.71
CA ALA A 307 3.70 -11.80 17.00
C ALA A 307 3.23 -12.77 15.90
N ASP A 308 3.83 -12.67 14.72
CA ASP A 308 3.64 -13.56 13.57
C ASP A 308 5.01 -14.08 13.11
N GLY A 309 5.44 -15.21 13.66
CA GLY A 309 6.79 -15.75 13.43
C GLY A 309 7.88 -14.77 13.90
N GLU A 310 8.70 -14.28 12.98
CA GLU A 310 9.83 -13.38 13.27
C GLU A 310 9.46 -11.88 13.23
N ARG A 311 8.18 -11.54 13.03
CA ARG A 311 7.68 -10.15 12.94
C ARG A 311 6.55 -9.92 13.91
N VAL A 312 6.21 -8.65 14.12
CA VAL A 312 5.03 -8.24 14.88
C VAL A 312 4.03 -7.61 13.92
N THR A 313 2.75 -7.93 14.09
CA THR A 313 1.65 -7.32 13.35
C THR A 313 0.79 -6.52 14.32
N VAL A 314 0.57 -5.26 13.97
CA VAL A 314 -0.27 -4.30 14.69
C VAL A 314 -1.44 -3.94 13.78
N ALA A 315 -2.66 -4.08 14.29
CA ALA A 315 -3.88 -3.64 13.63
C ALA A 315 -4.60 -2.59 14.50
N ILE A 316 -4.95 -1.46 13.89
CA ILE A 316 -5.64 -0.36 14.55
C ILE A 316 -6.86 0.08 13.74
N LYS A 317 -7.83 0.72 14.42
CA LYS A 317 -8.89 1.49 13.78
C LYS A 317 -8.66 2.96 14.12
N ALA A 318 -8.05 3.69 13.21
CA ALA A 318 -7.78 5.11 13.41
C ALA A 318 -9.10 5.89 13.40
N THR A 319 -9.26 6.80 14.36
CA THR A 319 -10.40 7.72 14.43
C THR A 319 -10.02 9.12 13.96
N CYS A 320 -8.72 9.44 13.98
CA CYS A 320 -8.15 10.67 13.44
C CYS A 320 -6.74 10.42 12.88
N LEU A 321 -6.21 11.37 12.12
CA LEU A 321 -4.84 11.26 11.59
C LEU A 321 -3.77 11.28 12.69
N ALA A 322 -4.04 11.88 13.85
CA ALA A 322 -3.10 11.84 14.98
C ALA A 322 -2.90 10.42 15.52
N ASP A 323 -3.94 9.56 15.48
CA ASP A 323 -3.80 8.14 15.84
C ASP A 323 -2.82 7.45 14.88
N TRP A 324 -2.97 7.70 13.57
CA TRP A 324 -2.08 7.15 12.56
C TRP A 324 -0.63 7.58 12.75
N GLU A 325 -0.40 8.87 12.99
CA GLU A 325 0.95 9.40 13.21
C GLU A 325 1.59 8.84 14.49
N TYR A 326 0.81 8.75 15.57
CA TYR A 326 1.24 8.12 16.80
C TYR A 326 1.71 6.68 16.56
N TRP A 327 0.94 5.89 15.83
CA TRP A 327 1.28 4.50 15.57
C TRP A 327 2.47 4.33 14.62
N LEU A 328 2.68 5.24 13.67
CA LEU A 328 3.91 5.24 12.86
C LEU A 328 5.15 5.42 13.73
N ASP A 329 5.10 6.32 14.71
CA ASP A 329 6.21 6.52 15.65
C ASP A 329 6.33 5.32 16.61
N ALA A 330 5.22 4.79 17.12
CA ALA A 330 5.20 3.68 18.06
C ALA A 330 5.81 2.39 17.49
N ILE A 331 5.60 2.10 16.20
CA ILE A 331 6.21 0.93 15.54
C ILE A 331 7.67 1.16 15.11
N GLY A 332 8.24 2.34 15.38
CA GLY A 332 9.57 2.71 14.93
C GLY A 332 9.66 2.81 13.40
N ALA A 333 8.62 3.33 12.73
CA ALA A 333 8.68 3.56 11.29
C ALA A 333 9.66 4.69 10.97
N ALA A 334 10.43 4.53 9.89
CA ALA A 334 11.27 5.62 9.40
C ALA A 334 10.40 6.82 8.97
N ARG A 335 10.90 8.04 9.10
CA ARG A 335 10.14 9.26 8.70
C ARG A 335 9.72 9.27 7.23
N ASN A 336 10.50 8.60 6.38
CA ASN A 336 10.23 8.38 4.96
C ASN A 336 9.63 7.02 4.63
N VAL A 337 9.02 6.35 5.62
CA VAL A 337 8.35 5.07 5.40
C VAL A 337 7.35 5.22 4.26
N ARG A 338 7.45 4.34 3.27
CA ARG A 338 6.43 4.26 2.23
C ARG A 338 5.22 3.57 2.81
N THR A 339 4.08 4.24 2.71
CA THR A 339 2.80 3.72 3.14
C THR A 339 2.04 3.26 1.91
N ARG A 340 1.29 2.15 2.02
CA ARG A 340 0.49 1.61 0.91
C ARG A 340 -0.96 1.50 1.33
N THR A 341 -1.88 1.86 0.42
CA THR A 341 -3.31 1.68 0.63
C THR A 341 -3.72 0.29 0.13
N ALA A 342 -4.43 -0.45 0.96
CA ALA A 342 -4.94 -1.79 0.66
C ALA A 342 -6.42 -1.87 1.05
N GLY A 343 -7.30 -1.55 0.10
CA GLY A 343 -8.74 -1.39 0.37
C GLY A 343 -8.98 -0.25 1.37
N HIS A 344 -9.69 -0.53 2.46
CA HIS A 344 -10.03 0.42 3.54
C HIS A 344 -8.95 0.54 4.62
N ALA A 345 -7.73 0.09 4.33
CA ALA A 345 -6.62 0.12 5.27
C ALA A 345 -5.39 0.79 4.66
N GLN A 346 -4.66 1.50 5.50
CA GLN A 346 -3.31 1.99 5.21
C GLN A 346 -2.29 1.07 5.91
N VAL A 347 -1.27 0.66 5.18
CA VAL A 347 -0.22 -0.24 5.66
C VAL A 347 1.12 0.49 5.72
N ALA A 348 1.86 0.29 6.80
CA ALA A 348 3.23 0.74 6.98
C ALA A 348 4.10 -0.34 7.63
N ALA A 349 5.41 -0.18 7.53
CA ALA A 349 6.38 -1.06 8.17
C ALA A 349 7.39 -0.24 8.98
N GLY A 350 7.72 -0.73 10.17
CA GLY A 350 8.75 -0.17 11.06
C GLY A 350 9.63 -1.26 11.63
N THR A 351 10.54 -0.86 12.50
CA THR A 351 11.45 -1.77 13.20
C THR A 351 11.61 -1.36 14.65
N LEU A 352 11.44 -2.31 15.56
CA LEU A 352 11.67 -2.15 17.00
C LEU A 352 12.61 -3.24 17.47
N ASP A 353 13.71 -2.86 18.13
CA ASP A 353 14.74 -3.79 18.62
C ASP A 353 15.23 -4.81 17.57
N GLY A 354 15.30 -4.37 16.31
CA GLY A 354 15.67 -5.19 15.16
C GLY A 354 14.60 -6.17 14.69
N VAL A 355 13.40 -6.15 15.26
CA VAL A 355 12.22 -6.92 14.83
C VAL A 355 11.39 -6.08 13.87
N ALA A 356 11.01 -6.66 12.73
CA ALA A 356 10.10 -6.02 11.78
C ALA A 356 8.69 -5.92 12.36
N VAL A 357 8.09 -4.73 12.27
CA VAL A 357 6.72 -4.46 12.75
C VAL A 357 5.88 -3.97 11.58
N HIS A 358 4.80 -4.69 11.28
CA HIS A 358 3.83 -4.32 10.26
C HIS A 358 2.61 -3.67 10.91
N LEU A 359 2.25 -2.49 10.46
CA LEU A 359 1.07 -1.75 10.90
C LEU A 359 0.01 -1.75 9.80
N THR A 360 -1.20 -2.15 10.16
CA THR A 360 -2.41 -2.06 9.34
C THR A 360 -3.40 -1.16 10.06
N ALA A 361 -3.70 0.00 9.49
CA ALA A 361 -4.59 0.98 10.07
C ALA A 361 -5.86 1.14 9.22
N HIS A 362 -6.99 0.73 9.77
CA HIS A 362 -8.31 0.89 9.16
C HIS A 362 -8.82 2.33 9.32
N GLY A 363 -9.52 2.85 8.30
CA GLY A 363 -10.09 4.20 8.30
C GLY A 363 -9.12 5.32 7.91
N VAL A 364 -7.80 5.03 7.88
CA VAL A 364 -6.78 6.02 7.49
C VAL A 364 -6.94 6.51 6.04
N PRO A 365 -7.25 5.68 5.04
CA PRO A 365 -7.47 6.18 3.67
C PRO A 365 -8.58 7.23 3.60
N GLU A 366 -9.70 7.02 4.30
CA GLU A 366 -10.82 7.95 4.36
C GLU A 366 -10.41 9.25 5.09
N LEU A 367 -9.68 9.14 6.21
CA LEU A 367 -9.16 10.30 6.94
C LEU A 367 -8.14 11.12 6.12
N LEU A 368 -7.31 10.45 5.32
CA LEU A 368 -6.37 11.11 4.42
C LEU A 368 -7.12 11.81 3.27
N GLN A 369 -8.19 11.20 2.75
CA GLN A 369 -9.02 11.83 1.74
C GLN A 369 -9.73 13.06 2.30
N GLU A 370 -10.32 12.96 3.49
CA GLU A 370 -10.96 14.09 4.18
C GLU A 370 -9.98 15.25 4.40
N ALA A 371 -8.76 14.96 4.87
CA ALA A 371 -7.71 15.96 5.02
C ALA A 371 -7.27 16.56 3.68
N SER A 372 -7.24 15.76 2.61
CA SER A 372 -6.95 16.24 1.26
C SER A 372 -8.04 17.17 0.74
N ASP A 373 -9.32 16.86 0.99
CA ASP A 373 -10.46 17.65 0.55
C ASP A 373 -10.59 18.97 1.34
N ALA A 374 -10.17 18.96 2.60
CA ALA A 374 -10.16 20.15 3.47
C ALA A 374 -8.99 21.11 3.19
N ALA A 375 -7.90 20.61 2.59
CA ALA A 375 -6.69 21.40 2.33
C ALA A 375 -6.84 22.31 1.11
N ALA A 376 -6.27 23.51 1.17
CA ALA A 376 -6.28 24.46 0.06
C ALA A 376 -5.31 24.06 -1.08
N ASP A 377 -4.13 23.53 -0.75
CA ASP A 377 -3.16 22.96 -1.70
C ASP A 377 -2.59 21.64 -1.14
N PRO A 378 -3.34 20.51 -1.26
CA PRO A 378 -2.94 19.25 -0.67
C PRO A 378 -1.70 18.66 -1.36
N PHE A 379 -0.76 18.18 -0.55
CA PHE A 379 0.36 17.36 -1.03
C PHE A 379 0.55 16.12 -0.17
N TYR A 380 0.43 14.94 -0.79
CA TYR A 380 0.65 13.67 -0.13
C TYR A 380 2.13 13.28 -0.07
N LEU A 381 2.65 13.08 1.13
CA LEU A 381 4.03 12.64 1.35
C LEU A 381 4.10 11.64 2.52
N TRP A 382 4.53 10.42 2.23
CA TRP A 382 4.82 9.35 3.21
C TRP A 382 3.66 9.09 4.19
N GLY A 383 2.45 8.99 3.67
CA GLY A 383 1.26 8.68 4.48
C GLY A 383 0.67 9.85 5.23
N ARG A 384 1.00 11.10 4.83
CA ARG A 384 0.48 12.34 5.40
C ARG A 384 0.07 13.30 4.30
N ILE A 385 -0.93 14.13 4.58
CA ILE A 385 -1.35 15.25 3.74
C ILE A 385 -0.80 16.53 4.35
N TYR A 386 -0.08 17.31 3.55
CA TYR A 386 0.36 18.65 3.90
C TYR A 386 -0.46 19.67 3.13
N ASP A 387 -1.10 20.61 3.83
CA ASP A 387 -1.77 21.74 3.18
C ASP A 387 -0.77 22.87 2.89
N LEU A 388 -0.33 22.96 1.64
CA LEU A 388 0.68 23.94 1.23
C LEU A 388 0.11 25.34 1.01
N GLY A 389 -1.21 25.52 1.15
CA GLY A 389 -1.86 26.83 1.13
C GLY A 389 -1.64 27.62 2.42
N VAL A 390 -1.20 26.96 3.48
CA VAL A 390 -0.86 27.57 4.78
C VAL A 390 0.62 27.41 5.10
N GLY A 391 1.12 28.21 6.05
CA GLY A 391 2.45 28.01 6.59
C GLY A 391 2.56 26.66 7.30
N GLN A 392 3.75 26.08 7.34
CA GLN A 392 4.04 24.78 7.93
C GLN A 392 5.09 24.92 9.03
N THR A 393 4.76 24.57 10.26
CA THR A 393 5.64 24.68 11.43
C THR A 393 6.39 23.37 11.65
N ASP A 394 7.72 23.45 11.79
CA ASP A 394 8.55 22.32 12.19
C ASP A 394 8.67 22.20 13.73
N ARG A 395 9.24 21.10 14.22
CA ARG A 395 9.43 20.84 15.67
C ARG A 395 10.26 21.87 16.45
N SER A 396 10.92 22.80 15.76
CA SER A 396 11.70 23.91 16.32
C SER A 396 10.94 25.24 16.21
N ASP A 397 9.63 25.18 16.00
CA ASP A 397 8.71 26.32 15.83
C ASP A 397 9.06 27.24 14.64
N ARG A 398 9.82 26.72 13.68
CA ARG A 398 10.16 27.42 12.44
C ARG A 398 9.05 27.24 11.42
N VAL A 399 8.63 28.34 10.81
CA VAL A 399 7.55 28.35 9.81
C VAL A 399 8.12 28.31 8.40
N TRP A 400 7.72 27.32 7.63
CA TRP A 400 8.04 27.10 6.24
C TRP A 400 6.85 27.52 5.36
N LEU A 401 7.13 28.22 4.25
CA LEU A 401 6.12 28.70 3.32
C LEU A 401 6.32 28.05 1.95
N SER A 402 5.24 27.54 1.35
CA SER A 402 5.25 27.03 -0.02
C SER A 402 5.51 28.18 -1.01
N LEU A 403 6.36 27.94 -2.01
CA LEU A 403 6.60 28.88 -3.11
C LEU A 403 5.62 28.71 -4.28
N GLY A 404 4.73 27.71 -4.24
CA GLY A 404 3.92 27.29 -5.39
C GLY A 404 4.75 26.72 -6.56
N ARG A 405 6.07 26.50 -6.35
CA ARG A 405 7.00 25.91 -7.33
C ARG A 405 7.30 24.47 -6.97
N ARG A 406 7.55 23.65 -7.99
CA ARG A 406 7.88 22.22 -7.85
C ARG A 406 9.26 21.94 -8.47
N GLN A 407 10.05 21.07 -7.84
CA GLN A 407 11.46 20.83 -8.19
C GLN A 407 11.64 19.92 -9.41
N ASP A 408 10.79 18.91 -9.57
CA ASP A 408 10.96 17.82 -10.52
C ASP A 408 9.65 17.43 -11.20
N GLU A 409 9.71 16.47 -12.13
CA GLU A 409 8.55 15.90 -12.81
C GLU A 409 7.56 15.23 -11.84
N ARG A 410 8.04 14.77 -10.68
CA ARG A 410 7.20 14.22 -9.61
C ARG A 410 6.45 15.31 -8.84
N GLY A 411 6.76 16.57 -9.12
CA GLY A 411 6.06 17.70 -8.56
C GLY A 411 6.42 17.98 -7.11
N MET A 412 7.64 17.65 -6.63
CA MET A 412 8.03 17.87 -5.23
C MET A 412 8.01 19.37 -4.88
N PRO A 413 7.18 19.82 -3.93
CA PRO A 413 7.05 21.23 -3.57
C PRO A 413 8.32 21.80 -2.96
N LEU A 414 8.60 23.05 -3.31
CA LEU A 414 9.69 23.85 -2.74
C LEU A 414 9.15 24.83 -1.70
N LEU A 415 9.74 24.80 -0.51
CA LEU A 415 9.39 25.68 0.61
C LEU A 415 10.58 26.56 0.99
N VAL A 416 10.31 27.72 1.57
CA VAL A 416 11.31 28.64 2.14
C VAL A 416 11.03 28.89 3.61
N LEU A 417 12.08 29.08 4.40
CA LEU A 417 11.95 29.43 5.82
C LEU A 417 11.51 30.90 5.96
N ARG A 418 10.37 31.14 6.61
CA ARG A 418 9.79 32.47 6.82
C ARG A 418 10.79 33.40 7.51
N GLY A 419 10.89 34.64 7.03
CA GLY A 419 11.79 35.65 7.59
C GLY A 419 13.25 35.51 7.17
N THR A 420 13.57 34.62 6.23
CA THR A 420 14.92 34.45 5.70
C THR A 420 14.94 34.62 4.18
N ALA A 421 16.07 35.11 3.64
CA ALA A 421 16.36 35.08 2.21
C ALA A 421 17.10 33.78 1.79
N GLY A 422 16.87 32.70 2.55
CA GLY A 422 17.53 31.41 2.31
C GLY A 422 17.08 30.75 1.00
N PRO A 423 17.83 29.74 0.52
CA PRO A 423 17.45 29.01 -0.68
C PRO A 423 16.15 28.21 -0.46
N PRO A 424 15.41 27.87 -1.52
CA PRO A 424 14.28 26.97 -1.42
C PRO A 424 14.72 25.52 -1.12
N TYR A 425 13.94 24.82 -0.31
CA TYR A 425 14.19 23.44 0.07
C TYR A 425 13.01 22.54 -0.32
N PRO A 426 13.25 21.33 -0.85
CA PRO A 426 12.19 20.37 -1.11
C PRO A 426 11.49 19.93 0.19
N LEU A 427 10.16 19.80 0.16
CA LEU A 427 9.37 19.37 1.33
C LEU A 427 9.92 18.08 1.97
N ALA A 428 10.26 17.08 1.15
CA ALA A 428 10.83 15.82 1.63
C ALA A 428 12.15 16.01 2.41
N ALA A 429 13.00 16.94 1.99
CA ALA A 429 14.26 17.22 2.68
C ALA A 429 14.00 17.87 4.06
N ILE A 430 13.03 18.79 4.12
CA ILE A 430 12.62 19.44 5.36
C ILE A 430 12.05 18.40 6.34
N VAL A 431 11.12 17.55 5.89
CA VAL A 431 10.49 16.51 6.74
C VAL A 431 11.53 15.52 7.28
N MET A 432 12.53 15.15 6.48
CA MET A 432 13.61 14.28 6.96
C MET A 432 14.44 14.93 8.07
N ALA A 433 14.85 16.18 7.88
CA ALA A 433 15.71 16.89 8.83
C ALA A 433 14.96 17.31 10.11
N HIS A 434 13.73 17.79 9.95
CA HIS A 434 12.98 18.46 11.00
C HIS A 434 11.78 17.65 11.54
N GLY A 435 11.43 16.52 10.92
CA GLY A 435 10.26 15.73 11.28
C GLY A 435 9.01 16.20 10.52
N PRO A 436 7.86 15.53 10.74
CA PRO A 436 6.58 15.97 10.21
C PRO A 436 6.30 17.44 10.55
N LEU A 437 5.74 18.17 9.59
CA LEU A 437 5.34 19.56 9.77
C LEU A 437 3.87 19.63 10.17
N ALA A 438 3.54 20.58 11.05
CA ALA A 438 2.17 20.88 11.43
C ALA A 438 1.71 22.17 10.74
N PRO A 439 0.41 22.34 10.44
CA PRO A 439 -0.11 23.63 9.98
C PRO A 439 0.25 24.76 10.97
N ALA A 440 0.84 25.84 10.47
CA ALA A 440 1.12 27.01 11.27
C ALA A 440 -0.21 27.66 11.68
N ALA A 441 -0.32 28.05 12.95
CA ALA A 441 -1.46 28.81 13.40
C ALA A 441 -1.62 30.07 12.53
N PRO A 442 -2.85 30.44 12.16
CA PRO A 442 -3.08 31.72 11.48
C PRO A 442 -2.47 32.82 12.35
N PRO A 443 -1.84 33.86 11.76
CA PRO A 443 -1.37 34.98 12.54
C PRO A 443 -2.56 35.46 13.37
N ALA A 444 -2.43 35.46 14.69
CA ALA A 444 -3.47 35.96 15.58
C ALA A 444 -3.86 37.32 15.01
N ALA A 445 -5.10 37.43 14.52
CA ALA A 445 -5.58 38.65 13.91
C ALA A 445 -5.29 39.73 14.93
N GLY A 446 -4.31 40.59 14.61
CA GLY A 446 -3.77 41.52 15.57
C GLY A 446 -4.97 42.24 16.15
N THR A 447 -5.19 42.07 17.45
CA THR A 447 -5.90 43.09 18.20
C THR A 447 -5.01 44.31 18.08
N ASP A 448 -5.18 45.02 16.96
CA ASP A 448 -4.68 46.36 16.74
C ASP A 448 -5.30 47.15 17.88
N GLY A 449 -4.51 47.25 18.96
CA GLY A 449 -4.82 48.08 20.11
C GLY A 449 -4.81 49.51 19.61
N GLY A 450 -5.94 49.93 19.08
CA GLY A 450 -6.28 51.34 18.94
C GLY A 450 -6.44 51.93 20.32
N ASP A 451 -5.32 52.18 21.01
CA ASP A 451 -5.25 53.20 22.04
C ASP A 451 -5.14 54.54 21.32
N GLY A 452 -6.31 55.17 21.12
CA GLY A 452 -6.46 56.58 20.73
C GLY A 452 -6.85 57.44 21.91
#